data_AF-A0ABD3XPY0-F1
#
_entry.id   AF-A0ABD3XPY0-F1
#
_cell.length_a   1.000
_cell.length_b   1.000
_cell.length_c   1.000
_cell.angle_alpha   90.00
_cell.angle_beta   90.00
_cell.angle_gamma   90.00
#
_symmetry.space_group_name_H-M   'P 1'
#
loop_
_entity.id
_entity.type
_entity.pdbx_description
1 polymer ?
#
loop_
_entity_poly.entity_id
_entity_poly.type
_entity_poly.pdbx_seq_one_letter_code
_entity_poly.pdbx_strand_id
1 'polypeptide(L)'
;MNIIDYHQTAEDHQSLLILVHQIGTQISTKEFHATWERIQRSQCINVPGQRRTVWVRYKRYYPLDCNEWGEFQAHRKALGLISVGKCSTQTQFESLFETYKKDKEEYASTLYNSRLIVLGMNADGSPLSDSESEIFRKSSIVQDNENATHLANDNMSIVQDIVDLEGNVVLEENEIKETVIRPHSNSFSKESTGSEVIFFPAISKSADMDEKLKEFITSIFFVLDGKRLDRSFERADKMQLLCAPFEKKDYIGVDTDAKSYKKKCQGRLRKHLADFCLQAGLPGEAMLHYNTALDILKPVNDWLWMGACYEGLCAASVIVTYPRSQGPSLRRNQSFSVRSTSAVDTKVRTGSIKHSYANGLQDLPESVVRTSLEQDDIIEKYKEALMYYSKVRNSVVV
;
A
#
# COMPACT_ATOMS: atom_id res chain seq x y z
N MET A 1 3.35 12.08 -24.11
CA MET A 1 3.59 13.41 -23.53
C MET A 1 3.79 13.15 -22.04
N ASN A 2 5.01 13.28 -21.51
CA ASN A 2 5.25 12.95 -20.10
C ASN A 2 4.49 13.97 -19.23
N ILE A 3 3.54 13.47 -18.45
CA ILE A 3 2.79 14.27 -17.50
C ILE A 3 3.66 14.42 -16.25
N ILE A 4 4.02 15.66 -15.90
CA ILE A 4 4.78 15.97 -14.69
C ILE A 4 3.83 15.81 -13.49
N ASP A 5 4.17 14.93 -12.54
CA ASP A 5 3.40 14.73 -11.30
C ASP A 5 3.84 15.75 -10.23
N TYR A 6 3.23 16.93 -10.25
CA TYR A 6 3.47 17.97 -9.23
C TYR A 6 2.98 17.60 -7.83
N HIS A 7 2.34 16.45 -7.65
CA HIS A 7 1.81 15.99 -6.37
C HIS A 7 2.72 14.95 -5.70
N GLN A 8 3.89 14.66 -6.30
CA GLN A 8 4.87 13.77 -5.70
C GLN A 8 5.41 14.36 -4.39
N THR A 9 5.46 13.53 -3.35
CA THR A 9 5.91 13.90 -2.00
C THR A 9 7.09 13.01 -1.56
N ALA A 10 7.79 13.41 -0.49
CA ALA A 10 8.86 12.59 0.09
C ALA A 10 8.31 11.22 0.56
N GLU A 11 7.08 11.20 1.07
CA GLU A 11 6.40 10.01 1.55
C GLU A 11 6.12 8.99 0.44
N ASP A 12 5.99 9.44 -0.81
CA ASP A 12 5.84 8.52 -1.94
C ASP A 12 7.04 7.57 -2.03
N HIS A 13 8.26 8.04 -1.69
CA HIS A 13 9.50 7.26 -1.76
C HIS A 13 9.53 6.05 -0.82
N GLN A 14 8.76 6.08 0.28
CA GLN A 14 8.63 4.95 1.22
C GLN A 14 7.34 4.14 0.99
N SER A 15 6.51 4.52 0.03
CA SER A 15 5.21 3.89 -0.18
C SER A 15 5.26 2.76 -1.21
N LEU A 16 4.46 1.72 -0.97
CA LEU A 16 4.10 0.71 -1.96
C LEU A 16 2.95 1.25 -2.81
N LEU A 17 3.17 1.41 -4.11
CA LEU A 17 2.13 1.86 -5.03
C LEU A 17 1.22 0.68 -5.42
N ILE A 18 -0.06 0.81 -5.10
CA ILE A 18 -1.11 -0.15 -5.44
C ILE A 18 -2.17 0.53 -6.30
N LEU A 19 -2.49 -0.10 -7.43
CA LEU A 19 -3.55 0.37 -8.32
C LEU A 19 -4.89 -0.18 -7.88
N VAL A 20 -5.95 0.62 -7.98
CA VAL A 20 -7.32 0.20 -7.69
C VAL A 20 -8.21 0.51 -8.88
N HIS A 21 -8.58 -0.50 -9.65
CA HIS A 21 -9.36 -0.35 -10.87
C HIS A 21 -10.81 -0.77 -10.67
N GLN A 22 -11.73 0.04 -11.20
CA GLN A 22 -13.13 -0.36 -11.35
C GLN A 22 -13.26 -1.16 -12.64
N ILE A 23 -13.79 -2.39 -12.55
CA ILE A 23 -14.00 -3.25 -13.71
C ILE A 23 -15.45 -3.75 -13.80
N GLY A 24 -15.88 -4.05 -15.02
CA GLY A 24 -17.25 -4.47 -15.32
C GLY A 24 -18.26 -3.31 -15.32
N THR A 25 -19.49 -3.61 -15.73
CA THR A 25 -20.56 -2.61 -15.93
C THR A 25 -21.59 -2.59 -14.82
N GLN A 26 -21.61 -3.63 -13.96
CA GLN A 26 -22.65 -3.79 -12.94
C GLN A 26 -22.37 -3.00 -11.66
N ILE A 27 -21.11 -2.64 -11.40
CA ILE A 27 -20.75 -1.87 -10.21
C ILE A 27 -21.06 -0.39 -10.43
N SER A 28 -21.90 0.16 -9.55
CA SER A 28 -22.23 1.59 -9.60
C SER A 28 -21.06 2.44 -9.10
N THR A 29 -20.99 3.71 -9.54
CA THR A 29 -19.96 4.66 -9.09
C THR A 29 -19.97 4.85 -7.57
N LYS A 30 -21.14 4.82 -6.93
CA LYS A 30 -21.29 4.96 -5.47
C LYS A 30 -20.72 3.74 -4.73
N GLU A 31 -21.06 2.54 -5.17
CA GLU A 31 -20.52 1.30 -4.57
C GLU A 31 -19.01 1.19 -4.74
N PHE A 32 -18.49 1.57 -5.93
CA PHE A 32 -17.05 1.62 -6.15
C PHE A 32 -16.40 2.67 -5.23
N HIS A 33 -16.98 3.85 -5.09
CA HIS A 33 -16.46 4.88 -4.20
C HIS A 33 -16.43 4.43 -2.73
N ALA A 34 -17.48 3.79 -2.23
CA ALA A 34 -17.51 3.23 -0.88
C ALA A 34 -16.44 2.15 -0.67
N THR A 35 -16.23 1.30 -1.69
CA THR A 35 -15.18 0.28 -1.67
C THR A 35 -13.79 0.91 -1.68
N TRP A 36 -13.59 1.94 -2.50
CA TRP A 36 -12.36 2.72 -2.56
C TRP A 36 -12.03 3.39 -1.22
N GLU A 37 -12.99 4.07 -0.60
CA GLU A 37 -12.80 4.69 0.72
C GLU A 37 -12.39 3.65 1.77
N ARG A 38 -12.97 2.45 1.70
CA ARG A 38 -12.60 1.36 2.59
C ARG A 38 -11.18 0.86 2.34
N ILE A 39 -10.78 0.66 1.08
CA ILE A 39 -9.41 0.28 0.72
C ILE A 39 -8.42 1.34 1.20
N GLN A 40 -8.73 2.62 0.97
CA GLN A 40 -7.86 3.73 1.32
C GLN A 40 -7.65 3.93 2.83
N ARG A 41 -8.48 3.36 3.71
CA ARG A 41 -8.23 3.39 5.17
C ARG A 41 -6.97 2.62 5.55
N SER A 42 -6.58 1.62 4.78
CA SER A 42 -5.41 0.78 5.03
C SER A 42 -4.14 1.37 4.39
N GLN A 43 -3.71 2.56 4.81
CA GLN A 43 -2.51 3.23 4.26
C GLN A 43 -1.20 2.79 4.92
N CYS A 44 -1.29 2.09 6.04
CA CYS A 44 -0.12 1.62 6.78
C CYS A 44 -0.42 0.28 7.42
N ILE A 45 0.56 -0.62 7.38
CA ILE A 45 0.48 -1.90 8.10
C ILE A 45 1.74 -2.11 8.95
N ASN A 46 1.57 -2.71 10.11
CA ASN A 46 2.70 -3.21 10.89
C ASN A 46 3.11 -4.58 10.36
N VAL A 47 4.40 -4.74 10.09
CA VAL A 47 4.96 -5.98 9.55
C VAL A 47 4.95 -7.06 10.64
N PRO A 48 4.36 -8.25 10.38
CA PRO A 48 4.37 -9.34 11.36
C PRO A 48 5.80 -9.74 11.75
N GLY A 49 6.05 -9.87 13.06
CA GLY A 49 7.36 -10.28 13.58
C GLY A 49 8.47 -9.22 13.50
N GLN A 50 8.18 -8.02 12.99
CA GLN A 50 9.14 -6.92 12.91
C GLN A 50 8.59 -5.65 13.55
N ARG A 51 9.48 -4.78 14.04
CA ARG A 51 9.11 -3.44 14.55
C ARG A 51 9.18 -2.40 13.43
N ARG A 52 8.49 -2.68 12.32
CA ARG A 52 8.48 -1.84 11.12
C ARG A 52 7.07 -1.63 10.63
N THR A 53 6.86 -0.48 10.00
CA THR A 53 5.60 -0.09 9.40
C THR A 53 5.84 0.18 7.94
N VAL A 54 4.96 -0.37 7.10
CA VAL A 54 5.01 -0.23 5.65
C VAL A 54 3.88 0.67 5.24
N TRP A 55 4.19 1.61 4.36
CA TRP A 55 3.24 2.58 3.84
C TRP A 55 2.73 2.15 2.47
N VAL A 56 1.46 2.42 2.20
CA VAL A 56 0.80 2.09 0.96
C VAL A 56 0.15 3.33 0.40
N ARG A 57 0.29 3.52 -0.90
CA ARG A 57 -0.39 4.55 -1.66
C ARG A 57 -1.26 3.90 -2.73
N TYR A 58 -2.52 4.30 -2.73
CA TYR A 58 -3.49 3.84 -3.72
C TYR A 58 -3.68 4.87 -4.82
N LYS A 59 -3.66 4.44 -6.09
CA LYS A 59 -4.04 5.28 -7.24
C LYS A 59 -5.10 4.56 -8.08
N ARG A 60 -6.11 5.30 -8.56
CA ARG A 60 -7.16 4.77 -9.47
C ARG A 60 -6.71 4.74 -10.93
N TYR A 61 -5.80 5.63 -11.28
CA TYR A 61 -5.23 5.73 -12.61
C TYR A 61 -3.75 6.02 -12.45
N TYR A 62 -2.93 5.28 -13.20
CA TYR A 62 -1.50 5.47 -13.22
C TYR A 62 -0.97 5.17 -14.62
N PRO A 63 -0.35 6.15 -15.32
CA PRO A 63 0.16 5.92 -16.66
C PRO A 63 1.22 4.83 -16.70
N LEU A 64 1.14 3.93 -17.69
CA LEU A 64 2.14 2.88 -17.90
C LEU A 64 3.55 3.44 -18.10
N ASP A 65 3.67 4.58 -18.77
CA ASP A 65 4.94 5.29 -19.00
C ASP A 65 5.67 5.58 -17.67
N CYS A 66 4.93 5.81 -16.58
CA CYS A 66 5.53 6.03 -15.27
C CYS A 66 6.18 4.77 -14.69
N ASN A 67 5.69 3.56 -15.02
CA ASN A 67 6.32 2.31 -14.59
C ASN A 67 7.68 2.09 -15.23
N GLU A 68 7.93 2.62 -16.43
CA GLU A 68 9.22 2.51 -17.11
C GLU A 68 10.35 3.18 -16.31
N TRP A 69 10.02 4.21 -15.53
CA TRP A 69 10.94 4.89 -14.62
C TRP A 69 11.24 4.09 -13.35
N GLY A 70 10.57 2.95 -13.12
CA GLY A 70 10.63 2.19 -11.88
C GLY A 70 12.00 1.56 -11.55
N GLU A 71 12.94 1.49 -12.50
CA GLU A 71 14.34 1.14 -12.21
C GLU A 71 15.13 2.35 -11.68
N PHE A 72 14.79 3.54 -12.16
CA PHE A 72 15.43 4.79 -11.77
C PHE A 72 14.84 5.37 -10.48
N GLN A 73 13.52 5.26 -10.30
CA GLN A 73 12.76 5.73 -9.15
C GLN A 73 11.76 4.64 -8.72
N ALA A 74 12.14 3.80 -7.75
CA ALA A 74 11.34 2.62 -7.41
C ALA A 74 9.91 2.93 -6.94
N HIS A 75 9.67 4.10 -6.35
CA HIS A 75 8.34 4.54 -5.92
C HIS A 75 7.36 4.82 -7.07
N ARG A 76 7.86 4.90 -8.30
CA ARG A 76 7.05 5.02 -9.52
C ARG A 76 6.54 3.66 -10.03
N LYS A 77 6.97 2.55 -9.43
CA LYS A 77 6.62 1.20 -9.87
C LYS A 77 5.30 0.75 -9.22
N ALA A 78 4.31 0.38 -10.03
CA ALA A 78 3.11 -0.29 -9.53
C ALA A 78 3.46 -1.69 -9.04
N LEU A 79 3.28 -1.96 -7.74
CA LEU A 79 3.65 -3.23 -7.10
C LEU A 79 2.43 -4.12 -6.83
N GLY A 80 1.24 -3.53 -6.72
CA GLY A 80 -0.01 -4.23 -6.49
C GLY A 80 -1.13 -3.76 -7.40
N LEU A 81 -2.05 -4.66 -7.73
CA LEU A 81 -3.30 -4.36 -8.42
C LEU A 81 -4.49 -4.89 -7.62
N ILE A 82 -5.49 -4.05 -7.40
CA ILE A 82 -6.78 -4.43 -6.85
C ILE A 82 -7.85 -4.07 -7.88
N SER A 83 -8.45 -5.04 -8.54
CA SER A 83 -9.59 -4.77 -9.41
C SER A 83 -10.88 -5.05 -8.64
N VAL A 84 -11.84 -4.13 -8.74
CA VAL A 84 -13.12 -4.20 -8.03
C VAL A 84 -14.24 -4.27 -9.06
N GLY A 85 -15.09 -5.28 -8.95
CA GLY A 85 -16.24 -5.45 -9.80
C GLY A 85 -17.44 -6.00 -9.06
N LYS A 86 -18.57 -6.07 -9.76
CA LYS A 86 -19.82 -6.63 -9.25
C LYS A 86 -20.39 -7.61 -10.26
N CYS A 87 -20.95 -8.70 -9.79
CA CYS A 87 -21.71 -9.64 -10.60
C CYS A 87 -22.73 -10.38 -9.75
N SER A 88 -23.78 -10.88 -10.40
CA SER A 88 -24.84 -11.65 -9.75
C SER A 88 -24.95 -13.07 -10.30
N THR A 89 -24.23 -13.38 -11.39
CA THR A 89 -24.26 -14.69 -12.04
C THR A 89 -22.86 -15.15 -12.42
N GLN A 90 -22.69 -16.45 -12.59
CA GLN A 90 -21.41 -17.05 -12.98
C GLN A 90 -20.89 -16.51 -14.32
N THR A 91 -21.77 -16.33 -15.31
CA THR A 91 -21.40 -15.80 -16.62
C THR A 91 -20.88 -14.35 -16.54
N GLN A 92 -21.48 -13.53 -15.67
CA GLN A 92 -20.98 -12.17 -15.42
C GLN A 92 -19.62 -12.21 -14.73
N PHE A 93 -19.42 -13.13 -13.78
CA PHE A 93 -18.13 -13.33 -13.14
C PHE A 93 -17.05 -13.74 -14.14
N GLU A 94 -17.32 -14.65 -15.07
CA GLU A 94 -16.36 -15.05 -16.10
C GLU A 94 -15.91 -13.85 -16.96
N SER A 95 -16.85 -13.02 -17.41
CA SER A 95 -16.53 -11.79 -18.16
C SER A 95 -15.72 -10.80 -17.33
N LEU A 96 -16.04 -10.67 -16.04
CA LEU A 96 -15.30 -9.83 -15.11
C LEU A 96 -13.86 -10.33 -14.92
N PHE A 97 -13.70 -11.64 -14.77
CA PHE A 97 -12.42 -12.29 -14.55
C PHE A 97 -11.50 -12.19 -15.78
N GLU A 98 -12.04 -12.27 -16.99
CA GLU A 98 -11.26 -12.02 -18.21
C GLU A 98 -10.80 -10.56 -18.32
N THR A 99 -11.65 -9.61 -17.91
CA THR A 99 -11.26 -8.18 -17.83
C THR A 99 -10.13 -7.98 -16.82
N TYR A 100 -10.24 -8.61 -15.64
CA TYR A 100 -9.21 -8.60 -14.61
C TYR A 100 -7.88 -9.18 -15.09
N LYS A 101 -7.88 -10.30 -15.81
CA LYS A 101 -6.65 -10.89 -16.38
C LYS A 101 -5.97 -9.93 -17.35
N LYS A 102 -6.74 -9.28 -18.21
CA LYS A 102 -6.21 -8.29 -19.17
C LYS A 102 -5.53 -7.13 -18.45
N ASP A 103 -6.19 -6.61 -17.41
CA ASP A 103 -5.67 -5.52 -16.57
C ASP A 103 -4.38 -5.95 -15.84
N LYS A 104 -4.36 -7.16 -15.27
CA LYS A 104 -3.18 -7.75 -14.65
C LYS A 104 -2.00 -7.89 -15.61
N GLU A 105 -2.24 -8.33 -16.84
CA GLU A 105 -1.21 -8.51 -17.87
C GLU A 105 -0.53 -7.18 -18.24
N GLU A 106 -1.30 -6.09 -18.26
CA GLU A 106 -0.80 -4.75 -18.59
C GLU A 106 0.32 -4.28 -17.63
N TYR A 107 0.29 -4.73 -16.38
CA TYR A 107 1.26 -4.37 -15.32
C TYR A 107 2.20 -5.52 -14.91
N ALA A 108 2.15 -6.67 -15.59
CA ALA A 108 2.81 -7.91 -15.19
C ALA A 108 4.33 -7.79 -14.98
N SER A 109 4.99 -6.86 -15.68
CA SER A 109 6.44 -6.61 -15.55
C SER A 109 6.87 -6.08 -14.17
N THR A 110 5.92 -5.53 -13.41
CA THR A 110 6.21 -4.83 -12.14
C THR A 110 5.39 -5.33 -10.94
N LEU A 111 4.23 -5.93 -11.19
CA LEU A 111 3.35 -6.45 -10.14
C LEU A 111 4.00 -7.58 -9.34
N TYR A 112 3.89 -7.49 -8.02
CA TYR A 112 4.25 -8.56 -7.09
C TYR A 112 3.03 -9.37 -6.67
N ASN A 113 1.87 -8.74 -6.59
CA ASN A 113 0.61 -9.43 -6.34
C ASN A 113 -0.56 -8.67 -6.96
N SER A 114 -1.66 -9.37 -7.23
CA SER A 114 -2.91 -8.81 -7.73
C SER A 114 -4.11 -9.49 -7.06
N ARG A 115 -5.21 -8.75 -6.87
CA ARG A 115 -6.41 -9.24 -6.21
C ARG A 115 -7.66 -8.74 -6.94
N LEU A 116 -8.61 -9.63 -7.17
CA LEU A 116 -9.95 -9.30 -7.65
C LEU A 116 -10.94 -9.31 -6.49
N ILE A 117 -11.59 -8.19 -6.24
CA ILE A 117 -12.70 -8.07 -5.29
C ILE A 117 -14.02 -8.07 -6.06
N VAL A 118 -14.86 -9.06 -5.79
CA VAL A 118 -16.15 -9.26 -6.43
C VAL A 118 -17.27 -9.01 -5.44
N LEU A 119 -18.15 -8.06 -5.76
CA LEU A 119 -19.35 -7.77 -5.00
C LEU A 119 -20.57 -8.48 -5.62
N GLY A 120 -21.60 -8.77 -4.81
CA GLY A 120 -22.87 -9.32 -5.27
C GLY A 120 -22.96 -10.85 -5.34
N MET A 121 -21.99 -11.55 -4.75
CA MET A 121 -21.96 -13.02 -4.65
C MET A 121 -21.67 -13.44 -3.20
N ASN A 122 -22.02 -14.67 -2.83
CA ASN A 122 -21.65 -15.25 -1.55
C ASN A 122 -20.12 -15.41 -1.42
N ALA A 123 -19.63 -15.58 -0.19
CA ALA A 123 -18.19 -15.72 0.08
C ALA A 123 -17.55 -16.96 -0.59
N ASP A 124 -18.35 -17.97 -0.92
CA ASP A 124 -17.94 -19.17 -1.67
C ASP A 124 -17.96 -18.97 -3.20
N GLY A 125 -18.38 -17.80 -3.67
CA GLY A 125 -18.54 -17.48 -5.09
C GLY A 125 -19.88 -17.94 -5.68
N SER A 126 -20.82 -18.45 -4.87
CA SER A 126 -22.16 -18.78 -5.37
C SER A 126 -23.04 -17.52 -5.54
N PRO A 127 -24.01 -17.52 -6.48
CA PRO A 127 -24.99 -16.45 -6.60
C PRO A 127 -25.80 -16.24 -5.31
N LEU A 128 -26.15 -14.99 -5.01
CA LEU A 128 -27.08 -14.67 -3.92
C LEU A 128 -28.49 -15.17 -4.24
N SER A 129 -29.25 -15.55 -3.22
CA SER A 129 -30.68 -15.83 -3.40
C SER A 129 -31.44 -14.56 -3.79
N ASP A 130 -32.62 -14.71 -4.40
CA ASP A 130 -33.44 -13.56 -4.83
C ASP A 130 -33.82 -12.64 -3.67
N SER A 131 -34.12 -13.21 -2.50
CA SER A 131 -34.44 -12.46 -1.28
C SER A 131 -33.25 -11.67 -0.75
N GLU A 132 -32.06 -12.27 -0.73
CA GLU A 132 -30.82 -11.58 -0.33
C GLU A 132 -30.47 -10.46 -1.29
N SER A 133 -30.56 -10.73 -2.59
CA SER A 133 -30.31 -9.76 -3.66
C SER A 133 -31.20 -8.53 -3.55
N GLU A 134 -32.49 -8.72 -3.22
CA GLU A 134 -33.42 -7.62 -2.96
C GLU A 134 -33.06 -6.80 -1.72
N ILE A 135 -32.66 -7.44 -0.62
CA ILE A 135 -32.24 -6.76 0.61
C ILE A 135 -31.05 -5.84 0.32
N PHE A 136 -30.05 -6.34 -0.40
CA PHE A 136 -28.88 -5.53 -0.74
C PHE A 136 -29.22 -4.39 -1.70
N ARG A 137 -30.06 -4.63 -2.71
CA ARG A 137 -30.55 -3.56 -3.60
C ARG A 137 -31.30 -2.47 -2.83
N LYS A 138 -32.19 -2.84 -1.90
CA LYS A 138 -32.94 -1.87 -1.06
C LYS A 138 -32.01 -1.10 -0.13
N SER A 139 -30.99 -1.76 0.46
CA SER A 139 -30.01 -1.08 1.32
C SER A 139 -29.17 -0.03 0.58
N SER A 140 -28.82 -0.28 -0.69
CA SER A 140 -28.15 0.72 -1.52
C SER A 140 -29.05 1.92 -1.83
N ILE A 141 -30.35 1.69 -2.04
CA ILE A 141 -31.34 2.76 -2.34
C ILE A 141 -31.65 3.62 -1.09
N VAL A 142 -31.71 3.03 0.10
CA VAL A 142 -31.93 3.80 1.35
C VAL A 142 -30.75 4.72 1.64
N GLN A 143 -29.51 4.25 1.43
CA GLN A 143 -28.32 5.12 1.48
C GLN A 143 -28.32 6.21 0.41
N ASP A 144 -28.96 5.97 -0.74
CA ASP A 144 -29.10 6.98 -1.80
C ASP A 144 -30.03 8.13 -1.39
N ASN A 145 -31.08 7.85 -0.61
CA ASN A 145 -32.01 8.88 -0.11
C ASN A 145 -31.43 9.64 1.08
N GLU A 146 -30.71 8.98 2.01
CA GLU A 146 -30.09 9.66 3.17
C GLU A 146 -28.95 10.62 2.76
N ASN A 147 -28.16 10.26 1.75
CA ASN A 147 -27.12 11.16 1.23
C ASN A 147 -27.69 12.32 0.39
N ALA A 148 -28.89 12.16 -0.18
CA ALA A 148 -29.59 13.23 -0.89
C ALA A 148 -30.27 14.22 0.08
N THR A 149 -30.73 13.76 1.24
CA THR A 149 -31.35 14.61 2.28
C THR A 149 -30.33 15.36 3.15
N HIS A 150 -29.07 14.93 3.22
CA HIS A 150 -28.03 15.66 3.95
C HIS A 150 -27.55 16.98 3.29
N LEU A 151 -28.00 17.30 2.07
CA LEU A 151 -27.81 18.61 1.43
C LEU A 151 -28.98 19.58 1.69
N ALA A 152 -30.03 19.13 2.37
CA ALA A 152 -31.19 19.93 2.70
C ALA A 152 -31.81 19.47 4.03
N ASN A 153 -31.21 19.88 5.16
CA ASN A 153 -31.88 20.27 6.40
C ASN A 153 -30.93 20.15 7.61
N ASP A 154 -30.08 21.17 7.78
CA ASP A 154 -29.71 21.58 9.14
C ASP A 154 -30.86 22.44 9.67
N ASN A 155 -31.77 21.83 10.43
CA ASN A 155 -32.51 22.47 11.52
C ASN A 155 -33.43 21.49 12.27
N MET A 156 -33.18 21.39 13.57
CA MET A 156 -34.11 21.09 14.67
C MET A 156 -34.37 19.64 15.13
N SER A 157 -33.72 19.34 16.27
CA SER A 157 -34.07 18.51 17.45
C SER A 157 -35.17 17.42 17.45
N ILE A 158 -34.75 16.27 18.00
CA ILE A 158 -35.37 15.49 19.10
C ILE A 158 -36.87 15.19 19.01
N VAL A 159 -37.22 13.90 18.84
CA VAL A 159 -38.22 13.20 19.70
C VAL A 159 -37.84 11.70 19.81
N GLN A 160 -37.80 11.24 21.05
CA GLN A 160 -37.67 9.86 21.56
C GLN A 160 -39.07 9.19 21.59
N ASP A 161 -39.15 7.85 21.44
CA ASP A 161 -40.08 6.91 22.14
C ASP A 161 -40.36 5.67 21.24
N ILE A 162 -39.85 4.47 21.60
CA ILE A 162 -40.45 3.39 22.44
C ILE A 162 -41.75 2.79 21.86
N VAL A 163 -41.67 1.52 21.43
CA VAL A 163 -42.67 0.48 21.78
C VAL A 163 -42.07 -0.92 21.64
N ASP A 164 -41.99 -1.61 22.77
CA ASP A 164 -41.79 -3.04 22.94
C ASP A 164 -43.06 -3.81 22.54
N LEU A 165 -42.90 -5.02 21.98
CA LEU A 165 -43.96 -6.02 21.91
C LEU A 165 -43.36 -7.43 22.06
N GLU A 166 -43.53 -7.98 23.26
CA GLU A 166 -43.30 -9.38 23.62
C GLU A 166 -44.37 -10.28 22.97
N GLY A 167 -43.94 -11.45 22.49
CA GLY A 167 -44.81 -12.52 22.00
C GLY A 167 -44.14 -13.87 22.22
N ASN A 168 -44.66 -14.61 23.20
CA ASN A 168 -44.14 -15.86 23.74
C ASN A 168 -44.68 -17.08 22.95
N VAL A 169 -43.81 -18.00 22.50
CA VAL A 169 -44.19 -19.37 22.06
C VAL A 169 -43.14 -20.36 22.58
N VAL A 170 -43.61 -21.46 23.17
CA VAL A 170 -42.84 -22.48 23.90
C VAL A 170 -42.78 -23.80 23.11
N LEU A 171 -41.68 -24.56 23.32
CA LEU A 171 -41.41 -26.01 23.03
C LEU A 171 -40.96 -26.31 21.58
N GLU A 172 -39.93 -27.12 21.27
CA GLU A 172 -39.36 -28.33 21.90
C GLU A 172 -37.83 -28.48 21.66
N GLU A 173 -37.20 -29.32 22.47
CA GLU A 173 -35.80 -29.80 22.37
C GLU A 173 -35.55 -30.63 21.10
N ASN A 174 -34.36 -30.50 20.51
CA ASN A 174 -33.70 -31.59 19.79
C ASN A 174 -32.17 -31.46 19.84
N GLU A 175 -31.53 -32.43 20.50
CA GLU A 175 -30.09 -32.67 20.50
C GLU A 175 -29.60 -33.06 19.09
N ILE A 176 -28.62 -32.34 18.53
CA ILE A 176 -27.78 -32.86 17.44
C ILE A 176 -26.31 -32.49 17.68
N LYS A 177 -25.60 -33.48 18.24
CA LYS A 177 -24.17 -33.85 18.10
C LYS A 177 -23.25 -32.82 17.42
N GLU A 178 -22.36 -32.23 18.22
CA GLU A 178 -21.11 -31.63 17.77
C GLU A 178 -20.26 -32.67 17.02
N THR A 179 -20.28 -32.62 15.69
CA THR A 179 -19.21 -33.17 14.87
C THR A 179 -18.28 -32.03 14.50
N VAL A 180 -17.08 -32.06 15.07
CA VAL A 180 -15.94 -31.22 14.71
C VAL A 180 -15.59 -31.50 13.24
N ILE A 181 -16.12 -30.69 12.31
CA ILE A 181 -15.76 -30.74 10.89
C ILE A 181 -14.93 -29.50 10.59
N ARG A 182 -13.62 -29.72 10.45
CA ARG A 182 -12.67 -28.76 9.87
C ARG A 182 -13.16 -28.41 8.46
N PRO A 183 -13.34 -27.13 8.08
CA PRO A 183 -13.71 -26.81 6.71
C PRO A 183 -12.47 -26.94 5.81
N HIS A 184 -12.25 -28.16 5.31
CA HIS A 184 -11.45 -28.35 4.11
C HIS A 184 -12.24 -27.81 2.92
N SER A 185 -11.85 -26.61 2.52
CA SER A 185 -11.83 -26.08 1.16
C SER A 185 -12.32 -27.05 0.06
N ASN A 186 -13.55 -26.84 -0.39
CA ASN A 186 -13.98 -27.16 -1.75
C ASN A 186 -14.42 -25.86 -2.42
N SER A 187 -13.44 -25.03 -2.78
CA SER A 187 -13.65 -23.86 -3.63
C SER A 187 -13.43 -24.30 -5.08
N PHE A 188 -14.41 -24.05 -5.94
CA PHE A 188 -14.35 -24.24 -7.38
C PHE A 188 -13.28 -23.30 -7.97
N SER A 189 -12.03 -23.73 -7.91
CA SER A 189 -10.96 -23.37 -8.84
C SER A 189 -9.75 -24.27 -8.58
N LYS A 190 -9.43 -25.12 -9.55
CA LYS A 190 -8.18 -25.90 -9.54
C LYS A 190 -7.01 -24.92 -9.65
N GLU A 191 -6.12 -25.00 -8.67
CA GLU A 191 -4.75 -24.46 -8.61
C GLU A 191 -4.64 -22.90 -8.67
N SER A 192 -4.14 -22.33 -7.56
CA SER A 192 -3.68 -20.93 -7.37
C SER A 192 -4.69 -19.77 -7.31
N THR A 193 -5.93 -19.93 -7.75
CA THR A 193 -6.89 -18.81 -7.92
C THR A 193 -7.68 -18.43 -6.66
N GLY A 194 -7.75 -19.30 -5.65
CA GLY A 194 -8.53 -19.06 -4.43
C GLY A 194 -8.02 -17.90 -3.55
N SER A 195 -6.75 -17.53 -3.64
CA SER A 195 -6.22 -16.33 -2.96
C SER A 195 -6.32 -15.07 -3.82
N GLU A 196 -6.45 -15.21 -5.14
CA GLU A 196 -6.47 -14.09 -6.07
C GLU A 196 -7.84 -13.40 -6.11
N VAL A 197 -8.92 -14.17 -5.93
CA VAL A 197 -10.30 -13.67 -5.99
C VAL A 197 -10.94 -13.69 -4.61
N ILE A 198 -11.62 -12.60 -4.25
CA ILE A 198 -12.36 -12.45 -2.99
C ILE A 198 -13.79 -12.03 -3.30
N PHE A 199 -14.76 -12.75 -2.74
CA PHE A 199 -16.18 -12.48 -2.92
C PHE A 199 -16.80 -11.86 -1.67
N PHE A 200 -17.68 -10.87 -1.88
CA PHE A 200 -18.52 -10.30 -0.84
C PHE A 200 -19.96 -10.12 -1.33
N PRO A 201 -20.97 -10.42 -0.50
CA PRO A 201 -22.36 -10.14 -0.86
C PRO A 201 -22.61 -8.65 -1.12
N ALA A 202 -22.03 -7.80 -0.26
CA ALA A 202 -22.07 -6.34 -0.36
C ALA A 202 -20.91 -5.73 0.44
N ILE A 203 -20.60 -4.45 0.19
CA ILE A 203 -19.57 -3.71 0.94
C ILE A 203 -19.88 -3.57 2.44
N SER A 204 -21.17 -3.59 2.81
CA SER A 204 -21.62 -3.59 4.21
C SER A 204 -21.41 -4.94 4.90
N LYS A 205 -21.39 -6.04 4.14
CA LYS A 205 -21.16 -7.41 4.63
C LYS A 205 -19.79 -7.95 4.21
N SER A 206 -18.75 -7.15 4.40
CA SER A 206 -17.36 -7.53 4.13
C SER A 206 -16.46 -7.32 5.35
N ALA A 207 -16.76 -7.99 6.47
CA ALA A 207 -16.08 -7.75 7.75
C ALA A 207 -14.58 -8.09 7.72
N ASP A 208 -14.21 -9.11 6.96
CA ASP A 208 -12.85 -9.64 6.76
C ASP A 208 -12.06 -8.93 5.63
N MET A 209 -12.66 -7.93 4.97
CA MET A 209 -11.99 -7.18 3.89
C MET A 209 -10.69 -6.53 4.36
N ASP A 210 -10.67 -5.95 5.56
CA ASP A 210 -9.49 -5.27 6.10
C ASP A 210 -8.36 -6.25 6.41
N GLU A 211 -8.69 -7.47 6.86
CA GLU A 211 -7.72 -8.54 7.08
C GLU A 211 -7.15 -9.06 5.76
N LYS A 212 -7.99 -9.30 4.76
CA LYS A 212 -7.56 -9.72 3.41
C LYS A 212 -6.72 -8.65 2.70
N LEU A 213 -7.03 -7.36 2.91
CA LEU A 213 -6.20 -6.25 2.43
C LEU A 213 -4.85 -6.23 3.15
N LYS A 214 -4.83 -6.41 4.47
CA LYS A 214 -3.58 -6.49 5.22
C LYS A 214 -2.71 -7.67 4.77
N GLU A 215 -3.30 -8.84 4.55
CA GLU A 215 -2.62 -10.00 3.98
C GLU A 215 -2.06 -9.70 2.58
N PHE A 216 -2.85 -9.04 1.72
CA PHE A 216 -2.42 -8.62 0.39
C PHE A 216 -1.18 -7.73 0.44
N ILE A 217 -1.23 -6.65 1.23
CA ILE A 217 -0.12 -5.71 1.39
C ILE A 217 1.10 -6.42 1.98
N THR A 218 0.88 -7.28 2.98
CA THR A 218 1.96 -8.07 3.62
C THR A 218 2.66 -8.97 2.61
N SER A 219 1.92 -9.60 1.70
CA SER A 219 2.52 -10.44 0.65
C SER A 219 3.40 -9.63 -0.32
N ILE A 220 2.96 -8.44 -0.73
CA ILE A 220 3.75 -7.52 -1.57
C ILE A 220 5.03 -7.11 -0.83
N PHE A 221 4.90 -6.78 0.46
CA PHE A 221 6.04 -6.44 1.30
C PHE A 221 7.07 -7.57 1.36
N PHE A 222 6.67 -8.83 1.58
CA PHE A 222 7.64 -9.92 1.67
C PHE A 222 8.35 -10.22 0.35
N VAL A 223 7.70 -10.03 -0.80
CA VAL A 223 8.37 -10.10 -2.11
C VAL A 223 9.41 -8.97 -2.23
N LEU A 224 9.05 -7.75 -1.83
CA LEU A 224 9.96 -6.60 -1.84
C LEU A 224 11.14 -6.80 -0.87
N ASP A 225 10.89 -7.24 0.36
CA ASP A 225 11.91 -7.46 1.37
C ASP A 225 12.83 -8.62 0.98
N GLY A 226 12.30 -9.65 0.30
CA GLY A 226 13.09 -10.70 -0.34
C GLY A 226 14.06 -10.14 -1.38
N LYS A 227 13.61 -9.24 -2.26
CA LYS A 227 14.48 -8.56 -3.24
C LYS A 227 15.50 -7.64 -2.59
N ARG A 228 15.17 -6.98 -1.48
CA ARG A 228 16.10 -6.17 -0.70
C ARG A 228 17.21 -7.03 -0.07
N LEU A 229 16.87 -8.23 0.40
CA LEU A 229 17.80 -9.16 1.04
C LEU A 229 18.62 -9.98 0.05
N ASP A 230 18.21 -10.06 -1.22
CA ASP A 230 18.92 -10.81 -2.23
C ASP A 230 20.30 -10.19 -2.53
N ARG A 231 21.37 -10.83 -2.08
CA ARG A 231 22.77 -10.41 -2.33
C ARG A 231 23.32 -10.91 -3.67
N SER A 232 22.52 -11.59 -4.49
CA SER A 232 22.99 -12.16 -5.75
C SER A 232 23.51 -11.11 -6.73
N PHE A 233 23.01 -9.87 -6.64
CA PHE A 233 23.47 -8.73 -7.45
C PHE A 233 24.89 -8.27 -7.13
N GLU A 234 25.46 -8.67 -5.98
CA GLU A 234 26.85 -8.35 -5.61
C GLU A 234 27.87 -9.24 -6.34
N ARG A 235 27.40 -10.31 -7.00
CA ARG A 235 28.26 -11.17 -7.82
C ARG A 235 28.49 -10.54 -9.19
N ALA A 236 29.75 -10.50 -9.60
CA ALA A 236 30.18 -9.81 -10.81
C ALA A 236 29.57 -10.38 -12.12
N ASP A 237 29.18 -11.65 -12.13
CA ASP A 237 28.55 -12.35 -13.26
C ASP A 237 27.07 -12.01 -13.46
N LYS A 238 26.41 -11.43 -12.46
CA LYS A 238 24.97 -11.08 -12.49
C LYS A 238 24.72 -9.58 -12.52
N MET A 239 25.76 -8.78 -12.72
CA MET A 239 25.67 -7.34 -12.54
C MET A 239 24.98 -6.67 -13.73
N GLN A 240 23.68 -6.40 -13.58
CA GLN A 240 22.85 -5.73 -14.58
C GLN A 240 22.98 -4.20 -14.47
N LEU A 241 23.07 -3.54 -15.62
CA LEU A 241 22.94 -2.08 -15.69
C LEU A 241 21.46 -1.70 -15.64
N LEU A 242 21.07 -0.99 -14.59
CA LEU A 242 19.77 -0.34 -14.50
C LEU A 242 19.79 0.97 -15.29
N CYS A 243 18.69 1.31 -15.98
CA CYS A 243 18.63 2.47 -16.87
C CYS A 243 17.35 3.27 -16.69
N ALA A 244 17.43 4.59 -16.75
CA ALA A 244 16.24 5.40 -17.02
C ALA A 244 15.73 5.13 -18.45
N PRO A 245 14.43 5.34 -18.75
CA PRO A 245 13.85 5.01 -20.06
C PRO A 245 14.62 5.58 -21.26
N PHE A 246 15.09 6.83 -21.15
CA PHE A 246 15.83 7.50 -22.22
C PHE A 246 17.28 7.01 -22.36
N GLU A 247 17.89 6.44 -21.31
CA GLU A 247 19.27 5.94 -21.34
C GLU A 247 19.39 4.62 -22.13
N LYS A 248 18.30 3.86 -22.29
CA LYS A 248 18.34 2.51 -22.90
C LYS A 248 19.01 2.48 -24.28
N LYS A 249 18.89 3.56 -25.06
CA LYS A 249 19.48 3.68 -26.40
C LYS A 249 20.98 3.97 -26.37
N ASP A 250 21.46 4.61 -25.31
CA ASP A 250 22.86 5.07 -25.19
C ASP A 250 23.82 3.93 -24.85
N TYR A 251 23.30 2.77 -24.42
CA TYR A 251 24.09 1.62 -23.98
C TYR A 251 24.16 0.46 -24.98
N ILE A 252 23.68 0.66 -26.22
CA ILE A 252 23.79 -0.35 -27.28
C ILE A 252 25.24 -0.40 -27.79
N GLY A 253 25.90 -1.55 -27.65
CA GLY A 253 27.27 -1.77 -28.15
C GLY A 253 28.38 -1.19 -27.26
N VAL A 254 28.07 -0.80 -26.02
CA VAL A 254 29.07 -0.34 -25.04
C VAL A 254 29.88 -1.52 -24.51
N ASP A 255 31.19 -1.31 -24.29
CA ASP A 255 32.07 -2.28 -23.65
C ASP A 255 31.65 -2.53 -22.19
N THR A 256 31.02 -3.69 -21.97
CA THR A 256 30.52 -4.11 -20.65
C THR A 256 31.64 -4.57 -19.71
N ASP A 257 32.85 -4.82 -20.21
CA ASP A 257 33.99 -5.24 -19.41
C ASP A 257 34.78 -4.09 -18.81
N ALA A 258 34.56 -2.87 -19.30
CA ALA A 258 35.19 -1.66 -18.80
C ALA A 258 34.96 -1.49 -17.29
N LYS A 259 36.04 -1.18 -16.55
CA LYS A 259 36.00 -0.94 -15.09
C LYS A 259 35.01 0.17 -14.71
N SER A 260 34.90 1.20 -15.56
CA SER A 260 33.93 2.29 -15.39
C SER A 260 32.48 1.81 -15.53
N TYR A 261 32.20 0.94 -16.50
CA TYR A 261 30.88 0.33 -16.70
C TYR A 261 30.48 -0.51 -15.48
N LYS A 262 31.39 -1.38 -15.02
CA LYS A 262 31.18 -2.21 -13.83
C LYS A 262 30.88 -1.38 -12.57
N LYS A 263 31.61 -0.27 -12.36
CA LYS A 263 31.33 0.68 -11.27
C LYS A 263 29.97 1.36 -11.39
N LYS A 264 29.54 1.75 -12.60
CA LYS A 264 28.19 2.29 -12.82
C LYS A 264 27.13 1.30 -12.39
N CYS A 265 27.18 0.05 -12.90
CA CYS A 265 26.20 -0.97 -12.53
C CYS A 265 26.15 -1.18 -11.01
N GLN A 266 27.31 -1.29 -10.36
CA GLN A 266 27.40 -1.46 -8.91
C GLN A 266 26.75 -0.29 -8.15
N GLY A 267 27.05 0.95 -8.54
CA GLY A 267 26.50 2.14 -7.90
C GLY A 267 24.99 2.28 -8.10
N ARG A 268 24.49 1.98 -9.31
CA ARG A 268 23.05 2.01 -9.63
C ARG A 268 22.27 0.94 -8.89
N LEU A 269 22.80 -0.29 -8.80
CA LEU A 269 22.22 -1.36 -7.98
C LEU A 269 22.20 -0.99 -6.50
N ARG A 270 23.28 -0.36 -5.99
CA ARG A 270 23.35 0.12 -4.61
C ARG A 270 22.31 1.21 -4.32
N LYS A 271 22.08 2.12 -5.27
CA LYS A 271 21.00 3.12 -5.20
C LYS A 271 19.64 2.44 -5.15
N HIS A 272 19.38 1.48 -6.03
CA HIS A 272 18.09 0.77 -6.07
C HIS A 272 17.84 -0.05 -4.79
N LEU A 273 18.88 -0.62 -4.18
CA LEU A 273 18.80 -1.21 -2.84
C LEU A 273 18.38 -0.20 -1.77
N ALA A 274 18.88 1.03 -1.84
CA ALA A 274 18.47 2.11 -0.94
C ALA A 274 16.98 2.42 -1.08
N ASP A 275 16.46 2.48 -2.31
CA ASP A 275 15.03 2.67 -2.55
C ASP A 275 14.20 1.54 -1.91
N PHE A 276 14.63 0.27 -2.04
CA PHE A 276 13.98 -0.86 -1.40
C PHE A 276 14.03 -0.78 0.14
N CYS A 277 15.15 -0.34 0.73
CA CYS A 277 15.20 -0.08 2.17
C CYS A 277 14.17 0.96 2.58
N LEU A 278 14.01 2.03 1.80
CA LEU A 278 13.06 3.09 2.10
C LEU A 278 11.60 2.58 2.04
N GLN A 279 11.24 1.84 0.98
CA GLN A 279 9.92 1.19 0.84
C GLN A 279 9.66 0.08 1.89
N ALA A 280 10.72 -0.53 2.43
CA ALA A 280 10.63 -1.51 3.51
C ALA A 280 10.54 -0.88 4.91
N GLY A 281 10.44 0.46 5.02
CA GLY A 281 10.36 1.16 6.30
C GLY A 281 11.69 1.22 7.05
N LEU A 282 12.82 1.21 6.34
CA LEU A 282 14.19 1.30 6.87
C LEU A 282 14.92 2.56 6.37
N PRO A 283 14.49 3.77 6.77
CA PRO A 283 15.09 5.00 6.26
C PRO A 283 16.57 5.16 6.65
N GLY A 284 16.98 4.72 7.86
CA GLY A 284 18.38 4.76 8.29
C GLY A 284 19.33 3.98 7.37
N GLU A 285 18.95 2.74 7.05
CA GLU A 285 19.71 1.89 6.12
C GLU A 285 19.68 2.43 4.69
N ALA A 286 18.55 3.02 4.27
CA ALA A 286 18.45 3.67 2.96
C ALA A 286 19.47 4.80 2.82
N MET A 287 19.58 5.69 3.83
CA MET A 287 20.56 6.78 3.82
C MET A 287 22.01 6.28 3.70
N LEU A 288 22.36 5.19 4.41
CA LEU A 288 23.69 4.58 4.30
C LEU A 288 23.95 4.05 2.87
N HIS A 289 22.96 3.39 2.27
CA HIS A 289 23.09 2.86 0.91
C HIS A 289 23.15 3.97 -0.15
N TYR A 290 22.40 5.06 -0.01
CA TYR A 290 22.52 6.23 -0.90
C TYR A 290 23.91 6.86 -0.83
N ASN A 291 24.46 7.07 0.36
CA ASN A 291 25.82 7.59 0.52
C ASN A 291 26.86 6.65 -0.12
N THR A 292 26.73 5.34 0.13
CA THR A 292 27.62 4.35 -0.52
C THR A 292 27.52 4.40 -2.05
N ALA A 293 26.31 4.57 -2.59
CA ALA A 293 26.09 4.67 -4.03
C ALA A 293 26.76 5.93 -4.60
N LEU A 294 26.67 7.07 -3.91
CA LEU A 294 27.35 8.32 -4.30
C LEU A 294 28.87 8.13 -4.38
N ASP A 295 29.48 7.48 -3.40
CA ASP A 295 30.93 7.22 -3.40
C ASP A 295 31.38 6.35 -4.59
N ILE A 296 30.55 5.40 -5.02
CA ILE A 296 30.81 4.53 -6.17
C ILE A 296 30.61 5.27 -7.50
N LEU A 297 29.55 6.09 -7.60
CA LEU A 297 29.14 6.77 -8.83
C LEU A 297 29.96 8.03 -9.13
N LYS A 298 30.46 8.73 -8.10
CA LYS A 298 31.22 9.98 -8.24
C LYS A 298 32.48 9.85 -9.11
N PRO A 299 33.35 8.81 -8.95
CA PRO A 299 34.53 8.63 -9.79
C PRO A 299 34.22 8.30 -11.26
N VAL A 300 32.99 7.87 -11.58
CA VAL A 300 32.57 7.53 -12.95
C VAL A 300 31.63 8.59 -13.56
N ASN A 301 31.43 9.71 -12.85
CA ASN A 301 30.63 10.86 -13.30
C ASN A 301 29.21 10.48 -13.75
N ASP A 302 28.54 9.57 -13.03
CA ASP A 302 27.16 9.16 -13.34
C ASP A 302 26.15 10.17 -12.78
N TRP A 303 26.13 11.37 -13.38
CA TRP A 303 25.41 12.53 -12.85
C TRP A 303 23.92 12.26 -12.62
N LEU A 304 23.26 11.56 -13.56
CA LEU A 304 21.83 11.27 -13.45
C LEU A 304 21.52 10.48 -12.17
N TRP A 305 22.27 9.41 -11.93
CA TRP A 305 22.04 8.53 -10.79
C TRP A 305 22.56 9.12 -9.48
N MET A 306 23.57 9.99 -9.54
CA MET A 306 23.97 10.80 -8.38
C MET A 306 22.85 11.77 -7.95
N GLY A 307 22.20 12.43 -8.91
CA GLY A 307 21.02 13.27 -8.63
C GLY A 307 19.92 12.49 -7.93
N ALA A 308 19.62 11.28 -8.41
CA ALA A 308 18.61 10.41 -7.80
C ALA A 308 19.01 9.88 -6.42
N CYS A 309 20.30 9.69 -6.15
CA CYS A 309 20.77 9.36 -4.80
C CYS A 309 20.50 10.51 -3.83
N TYR A 310 20.77 11.76 -4.23
CA TYR A 310 20.50 12.93 -3.39
C TYR A 310 19.00 13.14 -3.18
N GLU A 311 18.18 12.98 -4.22
CA GLU A 311 16.71 13.03 -4.10
C GLU A 311 16.19 12.01 -3.07
N GLY A 312 16.64 10.76 -3.17
CA GLY A 312 16.28 9.70 -2.23
C GLY A 312 16.81 9.94 -0.81
N LEU A 313 18.04 10.45 -0.66
CA LEU A 313 18.64 10.80 0.62
C LEU A 313 17.87 11.91 1.33
N CYS A 314 17.47 12.94 0.58
CA CYS A 314 16.65 14.03 1.09
C CYS A 314 15.25 13.52 1.49
N ALA A 315 14.62 12.71 0.64
CA ALA A 315 13.31 12.11 0.95
C ALA A 315 13.37 11.26 2.24
N ALA A 316 14.40 10.42 2.39
CA ALA A 316 14.62 9.62 3.59
C ALA A 316 14.83 10.50 4.84
N SER A 317 15.58 11.60 4.71
CA SER A 317 15.80 12.55 5.81
C SER A 317 14.50 13.27 6.20
N VAL A 318 13.71 13.73 5.24
CA VAL A 318 12.40 14.34 5.48
C VAL A 318 11.46 13.37 6.21
N ILE A 319 11.40 12.11 5.79
CA ILE A 319 10.57 11.07 6.42
C ILE A 319 10.93 10.86 7.89
N VAL A 320 12.22 10.91 8.23
CA VAL A 320 12.72 10.72 9.60
C VAL A 320 12.47 11.97 10.46
N THR A 321 12.77 13.16 9.92
CA THR A 321 12.66 14.43 10.64
C THR A 321 11.22 14.89 10.81
N TYR A 322 10.36 14.61 9.82
CA TYR A 322 8.95 15.00 9.79
C TYR A 322 8.04 13.78 9.58
N PRO A 323 7.97 12.86 10.56
CA PRO A 323 7.16 11.66 10.41
C PRO A 323 5.68 12.03 10.29
N ARG A 324 4.99 11.35 9.37
CA ARG A 324 3.56 11.53 9.13
C ARG A 324 2.78 11.38 10.44
N SER A 325 2.06 12.43 10.84
CA SER A 325 1.14 12.35 11.96
C SER A 325 0.02 11.39 11.58
N GLN A 326 -0.03 10.23 12.23
CA GLN A 326 -1.24 9.42 12.24
C GLN A 326 -2.32 10.30 12.87
N GLY A 327 -3.46 10.48 12.21
CA GLY A 327 -4.65 11.00 12.89
C GLY A 327 -4.88 10.16 14.15
N PRO A 328 -5.44 10.72 15.24
CA PRO A 328 -5.63 9.97 16.46
C PRO A 328 -6.39 8.69 16.12
N SER A 329 -5.71 7.54 16.24
CA SER A 329 -6.43 6.29 16.35
C SER A 329 -7.33 6.50 17.56
N LEU A 330 -8.64 6.54 17.35
CA LEU A 330 -9.60 6.51 18.44
C LEU A 330 -9.38 5.15 19.10
N ARG A 331 -8.45 5.12 20.05
CA ARG A 331 -8.33 4.08 21.07
C ARG A 331 -9.72 4.05 21.69
N ARG A 332 -10.54 3.08 21.29
CA ARG A 332 -11.78 2.77 21.99
C ARG A 332 -11.36 2.49 23.42
N ASN A 333 -11.59 3.45 24.31
CA ASN A 333 -11.30 3.30 25.72
C ASN A 333 -12.00 2.02 26.17
N GLN A 334 -11.24 0.96 26.48
CA GLN A 334 -11.73 -0.13 27.30
C GLN A 334 -11.78 0.39 28.73
N SER A 335 -12.64 1.36 29.00
CA SER A 335 -12.97 1.80 30.33
C SER A 335 -14.12 0.93 30.81
N PHE A 336 -13.83 -0.23 31.40
CA PHE A 336 -14.62 -0.92 32.43
C PHE A 336 -13.84 -2.15 32.91
N SER A 337 -12.85 -1.92 33.77
CA SER A 337 -12.47 -2.93 34.78
C SER A 337 -12.87 -2.35 36.14
N VAL A 338 -13.73 -3.09 36.82
CA VAL A 338 -14.31 -2.75 38.12
C VAL A 338 -13.18 -2.65 39.15
N ARG A 339 -13.20 -1.54 39.90
CA ARG A 339 -12.29 -1.28 41.03
C ARG A 339 -12.30 -2.45 42.02
N SER A 340 -11.13 -3.04 42.28
CA SER A 340 -10.85 -3.64 43.58
C SER A 340 -9.81 -2.79 44.29
N THR A 341 -10.11 -2.48 45.55
CA THR A 341 -9.40 -1.57 46.45
C THR A 341 -8.03 -2.11 46.84
N SER A 342 -6.98 -1.30 46.70
CA SER A 342 -5.82 -1.23 47.62
C SER A 342 -4.94 -0.04 47.23
N ALA A 343 -4.74 0.87 48.18
CA ALA A 343 -3.94 2.07 48.06
C ALA A 343 -2.44 1.77 48.16
N VAL A 344 -1.63 2.36 47.28
CA VAL A 344 -0.25 2.80 47.58
C VAL A 344 0.04 4.07 46.78
N ASP A 345 0.36 5.13 47.50
CA ASP A 345 0.78 6.44 46.97
C ASP A 345 2.03 6.33 46.09
N THR A 346 1.99 6.90 44.89
CA THR A 346 3.20 7.38 44.23
C THR A 346 2.89 8.65 43.45
N LYS A 347 3.55 9.74 43.86
CA LYS A 347 3.46 11.10 43.31
C LYS A 347 3.45 11.10 41.77
N VAL A 348 2.34 11.58 41.20
CA VAL A 348 2.21 11.96 39.79
C VAL A 348 3.03 13.24 39.56
N ARG A 349 4.11 13.12 38.79
CA ARG A 349 4.81 14.27 38.20
C ARG A 349 4.18 14.55 36.84
N THR A 350 3.82 15.80 36.63
CA THR A 350 3.20 16.44 35.46
C THR A 350 3.62 15.84 34.12
N GLY A 351 2.60 15.54 33.30
CA GLY A 351 2.70 14.80 32.05
C GLY A 351 3.52 15.50 30.97
N SER A 352 4.53 14.79 30.48
CA SER A 352 5.03 14.98 29.12
C SER A 352 4.23 14.03 28.23
N ILE A 353 3.42 14.58 27.33
CA ILE A 353 2.74 13.82 26.28
C ILE A 353 3.85 13.26 25.37
N LYS A 354 4.23 12.00 25.57
CA LYS A 354 5.09 11.29 24.62
C LYS A 354 4.23 10.94 23.42
N HIS A 355 4.45 11.62 22.29
CA HIS A 355 3.88 11.23 21.01
C HIS A 355 4.33 9.80 20.66
N SER A 356 3.39 8.87 20.65
CA SER A 356 3.62 7.50 20.17
C SER A 356 3.67 7.56 18.65
N TYR A 357 4.87 7.52 18.06
CA TYR A 357 5.04 7.56 16.62
C TYR A 357 4.97 6.13 16.08
N ALA A 358 3.96 5.84 15.26
CA ALA A 358 3.65 4.49 14.78
C ALA A 358 4.60 3.96 13.68
N ASN A 359 5.80 4.53 13.51
CA ASN A 359 6.71 4.20 12.41
C ASN A 359 7.80 3.19 12.80
N GLY A 360 7.73 2.58 13.99
CA GLY A 360 8.85 1.77 14.52
C GLY A 360 10.11 2.60 14.87
N LEU A 361 10.03 3.92 14.73
CA LEU A 361 11.12 4.88 14.93
C LEU A 361 11.49 5.11 16.41
N GLN A 362 10.66 4.61 17.34
CA GLN A 362 10.76 4.90 18.77
C GLN A 362 12.01 4.29 19.45
N ASP A 363 12.65 3.30 18.79
CA ASP A 363 13.80 2.54 19.32
C ASP A 363 15.04 2.59 18.40
N LEU A 364 15.07 3.51 17.42
CA LEU A 364 16.31 3.71 16.68
C LEU A 364 17.38 4.25 17.64
N PRO A 365 18.60 3.67 17.66
CA PRO A 365 19.68 4.25 18.44
C PRO A 365 19.85 5.71 18.05
N GLU A 366 20.18 6.57 19.02
CA GLU A 366 20.42 8.01 18.83
C GLU A 366 21.43 8.32 17.70
N SER A 367 22.21 7.32 17.27
CA SER A 367 23.09 7.35 16.10
C SER A 367 22.37 7.41 14.75
N VAL A 368 21.15 6.89 14.59
CA VAL A 368 20.42 6.90 13.30
C VAL A 368 19.76 8.25 13.04
N VAL A 369 19.33 8.94 14.11
CA VAL A 369 18.91 10.35 14.07
C VAL A 369 20.09 11.28 13.73
N ARG A 370 21.34 10.86 13.95
CA ARG A 370 22.53 11.60 13.49
C ARG A 370 22.88 11.37 12.02
N THR A 371 22.30 10.36 11.36
CA THR A 371 22.55 10.10 9.93
C THR A 371 21.59 10.86 9.02
N SER A 372 20.47 11.38 9.56
CA SER A 372 19.57 12.26 8.82
C SER A 372 20.17 13.64 8.63
N LEU A 373 19.96 14.21 7.44
CA LEU A 373 20.38 15.57 7.13
C LEU A 373 19.58 16.59 7.97
N GLU A 374 20.24 17.67 8.38
CA GLU A 374 19.56 18.82 8.99
C GLU A 374 18.72 19.57 7.93
N GLN A 375 17.83 20.47 8.37
CA GLN A 375 16.89 21.14 7.46
C GLN A 375 17.61 21.92 6.34
N ASP A 376 18.67 22.64 6.70
CA ASP A 376 19.47 23.41 5.75
C ASP A 376 20.22 22.48 4.77
N ASP A 377 20.78 21.38 5.28
CA ASP A 377 21.46 20.37 4.48
C ASP A 377 20.51 19.69 3.48
N ILE A 378 19.25 19.42 3.85
CA ILE A 378 18.25 18.87 2.93
C ILE A 378 18.05 19.80 1.73
N ILE A 379 17.94 21.10 1.98
CA ILE A 379 17.76 22.11 0.91
C ILE A 379 19.00 22.15 0.01
N GLU A 380 20.20 22.13 0.60
CA GLU A 380 21.45 22.11 -0.17
C GLU A 380 21.59 20.85 -1.02
N LYS A 381 21.26 19.67 -0.48
CA LYS A 381 21.33 18.41 -1.22
C LYS A 381 20.28 18.31 -2.33
N TYR A 382 19.09 18.88 -2.15
CA TYR A 382 18.16 19.02 -3.27
C TYR A 382 18.68 19.97 -4.36
N LYS A 383 19.34 21.08 -4.00
CA LYS A 383 19.99 21.95 -4.99
C LYS A 383 21.10 21.21 -5.75
N GLU A 384 21.91 20.41 -5.05
CA GLU A 384 22.90 19.54 -5.68
C GLU A 384 22.24 18.54 -6.65
N ALA A 385 21.13 17.90 -6.25
CA ALA A 385 20.38 16.99 -7.10
C ALA A 385 19.94 17.67 -8.41
N LEU A 386 19.34 18.86 -8.31
CA LEU A 386 18.92 19.66 -9.46
C LEU A 386 20.11 20.06 -10.35
N MET A 387 21.25 20.41 -9.75
CA MET A 387 22.48 20.69 -10.49
C MET A 387 23.02 19.47 -11.24
N TYR A 388 22.83 18.25 -10.72
CA TYR A 388 23.23 17.05 -11.44
C TYR A 388 22.26 16.70 -12.56
N TYR A 389 20.95 16.84 -12.33
CA TYR A 389 19.95 16.65 -13.36
C TYR A 389 20.13 17.63 -14.52
N SER A 390 20.47 18.90 -14.26
CA SER A 390 20.69 19.89 -15.32
C SER A 390 21.87 19.57 -16.25
N LYS A 391 22.81 18.70 -15.83
CA LYS A 391 23.93 18.23 -16.66
C LYS A 391 23.54 17.17 -17.68
N VAL A 392 22.36 16.56 -17.54
CA VAL A 392 21.91 15.44 -18.36
C VAL A 392 20.88 15.94 -19.37
N ARG A 393 21.09 15.66 -20.66
CA ARG A 393 20.12 15.98 -21.70
C ARG A 393 18.82 15.20 -21.44
N ASN A 394 17.66 15.84 -21.61
CA ASN A 394 16.33 15.26 -21.36
C ASN A 394 16.00 14.93 -19.88
N SER A 395 16.70 15.54 -18.90
CA SER A 395 16.36 15.38 -17.48
C SER A 395 15.08 16.12 -17.04
N VAL A 396 14.47 16.94 -17.91
CA VAL A 396 13.23 17.71 -17.64
C VAL A 396 12.05 16.81 -17.24
N VAL A 397 12.14 15.51 -17.51
CA VAL A 397 11.13 14.49 -17.20
C VAL A 397 11.38 13.70 -15.92
N VAL A 398 12.49 13.99 -15.22
CA VAL A 398 12.84 13.38 -13.93
C VAL A 398 12.05 14.03 -12.80
#